data_AF-J9R1U9-F1
#
_entry.id   AF-J9R1U9-F1
#
_cell.length_a   1.000
_cell.length_b   1.000
_cell.length_c   1.000
_cell.angle_alpha   90.00
_cell.angle_beta   90.00
_cell.angle_gamma   90.00
#
_symmetry.space_group_name_H-M   'P 1'
#
loop_
_entity.id
_entity.type
_entity.pdbx_description
1 polymer ?
#
loop_
_entity_poly.entity_id
_entity_poly.type
_entity_poly.pdbx_seq_one_letter_code
_entity_poly.pdbx_strand_id
1 'polypeptide(L)'
;MMEFSYAMCSLKEMAETFLFTSESVNEGHPDKLCDQISDAVLDACLAQDPDSKVACETCTKTNMVMVFGEITTKADVDYEKIVRDTCRNIGFTSAD
;
A
#
# COMPACT_ATOMS: atom_id res chain seq x y z
N MET A 1 30.03 -16.98 -44.05
CA MET A 1 30.88 -15.78 -44.23
C MET A 1 30.63 -14.93 -42.99
N MET A 2 31.42 -15.17 -41.93
CA MET A 2 32.34 -14.19 -41.30
C MET A 2 31.57 -12.96 -40.76
N GLU A 3 31.48 -12.71 -39.46
CA GLU A 3 32.55 -12.70 -38.46
C GLU A 3 32.08 -13.26 -37.09
N PHE A 4 32.51 -14.48 -36.81
CA PHE A 4 32.90 -14.94 -35.48
C PHE A 4 34.36 -14.48 -35.32
N SER A 5 34.76 -13.89 -34.18
CA SER A 5 35.94 -14.30 -33.39
C SER A 5 36.45 -13.19 -32.44
N TYR A 6 36.94 -13.63 -31.26
CA TYR A 6 37.66 -12.90 -30.20
C TYR A 6 36.84 -11.95 -29.32
N ALA A 7 36.80 -12.05 -27.98
CA ALA A 7 37.58 -12.82 -27.02
C ALA A 7 36.78 -12.86 -25.69
N MET A 8 36.52 -14.02 -25.11
CA MET A 8 37.33 -14.57 -24.02
C MET A 8 37.59 -13.58 -22.87
N CYS A 9 36.64 -13.46 -21.94
CA CYS A 9 36.97 -13.26 -20.53
C CYS A 9 36.11 -14.17 -19.66
N SER A 10 36.52 -15.44 -19.60
CA SER A 10 36.48 -16.32 -18.43
C SER A 10 35.28 -16.20 -17.48
N LEU A 11 34.09 -16.65 -17.90
CA LEU A 11 33.08 -17.15 -16.95
C LEU A 11 33.31 -18.66 -16.77
N LYS A 12 34.37 -18.99 -16.02
CA LYS A 12 34.51 -20.32 -15.42
C LYS A 12 33.50 -20.42 -14.27
N GLU A 13 32.64 -21.42 -14.40
CA GLU A 13 31.89 -22.14 -13.37
C GLU A 13 31.98 -21.61 -11.92
N MET A 14 30.85 -21.07 -11.46
CA MET A 14 30.19 -21.42 -10.21
C MET A 14 28.69 -21.20 -10.50
N ALA A 15 27.91 -22.27 -10.65
CA ALA A 15 26.46 -22.15 -10.67
C ALA A 15 26.02 -21.75 -9.24
N GLU A 16 26.07 -20.45 -8.95
CA GLU A 16 25.54 -19.88 -7.72
C GLU A 16 24.05 -20.25 -7.65
N THR A 17 23.65 -20.99 -6.61
CA THR A 17 22.24 -21.34 -6.41
C THR A 17 21.51 -20.07 -5.98
N PHE A 18 20.80 -19.43 -6.91
CA PHE A 18 20.02 -18.23 -6.64
C PHE A 18 18.63 -18.62 -6.09
N LEU A 19 18.42 -18.40 -4.79
CA LEU A 19 17.13 -18.57 -4.13
C LEU A 19 16.46 -17.20 -4.00
N PHE A 20 15.30 -17.05 -4.64
CA PHE A 20 14.44 -15.88 -4.52
C PHE A 20 13.09 -16.30 -3.95
N THR A 21 12.62 -15.61 -2.91
CA THR A 21 11.31 -15.81 -2.29
C THR A 21 10.56 -14.49 -2.22
N SER A 22 9.25 -14.52 -2.46
CA SER A 22 8.36 -13.36 -2.35
C SER A 22 7.05 -13.82 -1.69
N GLU A 23 6.43 -12.93 -0.92
CA GLU A 23 5.15 -13.13 -0.27
C GLU A 23 4.19 -11.98 -0.59
N SER A 24 2.90 -12.24 -0.40
CA SER A 24 1.83 -11.24 -0.55
C SER A 24 0.72 -11.57 0.43
N VAL A 25 -0.06 -10.56 0.81
CA VAL A 25 -1.22 -10.69 1.68
C VAL A 25 -2.46 -10.19 0.96
N ASN A 26 -3.63 -10.67 1.37
CA ASN A 26 -4.91 -10.23 0.80
C ASN A 26 -5.30 -8.84 1.30
N GLU A 27 -6.35 -8.26 0.71
CA GLU A 27 -6.85 -6.92 1.06
C GLU A 27 -7.40 -6.84 2.48
N GLY A 28 -7.79 -7.98 3.07
CA GLY A 28 -8.28 -8.10 4.44
C GLY A 28 -7.17 -8.19 5.50
N HIS A 29 -5.90 -8.29 5.09
CA HIS A 29 -4.79 -8.25 6.04
C HIS A 29 -4.79 -6.90 6.78
N PRO A 30 -4.62 -6.87 8.11
CA PRO A 30 -4.73 -5.63 8.89
C PRO A 30 -3.79 -4.53 8.38
N ASP A 31 -2.57 -4.88 7.96
CA ASP A 31 -1.64 -3.92 7.38
C ASP A 31 -2.19 -3.31 6.08
N LYS A 32 -2.76 -4.14 5.19
CA LYS A 32 -3.38 -3.67 3.95
C LYS A 32 -4.66 -2.88 4.19
N LEU A 33 -5.40 -3.18 5.25
CA LEU A 33 -6.56 -2.39 5.66
C LEU A 33 -6.12 -0.98 6.09
N CYS A 34 -5.05 -0.87 6.89
CA CYS A 34 -4.49 0.42 7.28
C CYS A 34 -4.03 1.23 6.06
N ASP A 35 -3.28 0.61 5.15
CA ASP A 35 -2.85 1.23 3.88
C ASP A 35 -4.07 1.82 3.13
N GLN A 36 -5.11 1.00 2.90
CA GLN A 36 -6.29 1.40 2.15
C GLN A 36 -7.09 2.53 2.81
N ILE A 37 -7.14 2.57 4.14
CA ILE A 37 -7.82 3.64 4.87
C ILE A 37 -7.02 4.95 4.74
N SER A 38 -5.70 4.89 4.93
CA SER A 38 -4.83 6.06 4.77
C SER A 38 -4.89 6.62 3.34
N ASP A 39 -4.88 5.77 2.33
CA ASP A 39 -5.01 6.16 0.92
C ASP A 39 -6.40 6.78 0.64
N ALA A 40 -7.48 6.19 1.18
CA ALA A 40 -8.82 6.74 0.99
C ALA A 40 -8.98 8.15 1.61
N VAL A 41 -8.31 8.42 2.73
CA VAL A 41 -8.26 9.77 3.33
C VAL A 41 -7.48 10.73 2.44
N LEU A 42 -6.32 10.31 1.91
CA LEU A 42 -5.54 11.09 0.95
C LEU A 42 -6.38 11.46 -0.28
N ASP A 43 -7.04 10.47 -0.87
CA ASP A 43 -7.90 10.65 -2.05
C ASP A 43 -9.06 11.62 -1.77
N ALA A 44 -9.72 11.49 -0.61
CA ALA A 44 -10.80 12.39 -0.23
C ALA A 44 -10.34 13.85 -0.05
N CYS A 45 -9.14 14.05 0.49
CA CYS A 45 -8.54 15.38 0.60
C CYS A 45 -8.21 15.95 -0.79
N LEU A 46 -7.49 15.19 -1.62
CA LEU A 46 -7.04 15.64 -2.94
C LEU A 46 -8.19 15.87 -3.92
N ALA A 47 -9.30 15.12 -3.78
CA ALA A 47 -10.49 15.29 -4.61
C ALA A 47 -11.17 16.66 -4.42
N GLN A 48 -11.05 17.26 -3.23
CA GLN A 48 -11.66 18.55 -2.90
C GLN A 48 -10.66 19.70 -2.89
N ASP A 49 -9.42 19.43 -2.50
CA ASP A 49 -8.33 20.41 -2.42
C ASP A 49 -7.03 19.80 -2.99
N PRO A 50 -6.71 20.08 -4.27
CA PRO A 50 -5.52 19.54 -4.93
C PRO A 50 -4.18 19.92 -4.28
N ASP A 51 -4.14 20.98 -3.47
CA ASP A 51 -2.94 21.43 -2.76
C ASP A 51 -2.79 20.80 -1.36
N SER A 52 -3.64 19.82 -1.02
CA SER A 52 -3.61 19.14 0.27
C SER A 52 -2.26 18.49 0.56
N LYS A 53 -1.81 18.61 1.81
CA LYS A 53 -0.65 17.88 2.33
C LYS A 53 -1.15 16.90 3.39
N VAL A 54 -0.98 15.61 3.13
CA VAL A 54 -1.56 14.54 3.94
C VAL A 54 -0.46 13.58 4.33
N ALA A 55 -0.15 13.51 5.62
CA ALA A 55 0.61 12.46 6.26
C ALA A 55 -0.36 11.70 7.18
N CYS A 56 -1.18 10.83 6.59
CA CYS A 56 -2.22 10.08 7.29
C CYS A 56 -1.73 8.66 7.59
N GLU A 57 -1.74 8.32 8.86
CA GLU A 57 -1.38 7.01 9.40
C GLU A 57 -2.62 6.34 9.97
N THR A 58 -2.70 5.02 9.79
CA THR A 58 -3.80 4.22 10.33
C THR A 58 -3.24 3.07 11.16
N CYS A 59 -3.80 2.86 12.35
CA CYS A 59 -3.58 1.63 13.09
C CYS A 59 -4.91 0.97 13.44
N THR A 60 -4.91 -0.36 13.46
CA THR A 60 -6.12 -1.16 13.67
C THR A 60 -5.89 -2.26 14.69
N LYS A 61 -6.93 -2.56 15.45
CA LYS A 61 -7.05 -3.74 16.31
C LYS A 61 -8.53 -4.12 16.39
N THR A 62 -8.83 -5.19 17.12
CA THR A 62 -10.21 -5.61 17.39
C THR A 62 -11.08 -4.44 17.85
N ASN A 63 -12.16 -4.19 17.09
CA ASN A 63 -13.17 -3.16 17.34
C ASN A 63 -12.64 -1.72 17.39
N MET A 64 -11.49 -1.44 16.79
CA MET A 64 -10.94 -0.09 16.77
C MET A 64 -10.10 0.16 15.51
N VAL A 65 -10.42 1.26 14.84
CA VAL A 65 -9.56 1.89 13.84
C VAL A 65 -9.21 3.28 14.36
N MET A 66 -7.92 3.60 14.36
CA MET A 66 -7.43 4.93 14.70
C MET A 66 -6.73 5.52 13.48
N VAL A 67 -7.26 6.65 13.03
CA VAL A 67 -6.67 7.50 11.99
C VAL A 67 -5.96 8.65 12.69
N PHE A 68 -4.69 8.89 12.36
CA PHE A 68 -3.85 9.89 13.00
C PHE A 68 -2.81 10.45 12.03
N GLY A 69 -2.11 11.51 12.41
CA GLY A 69 -1.07 12.14 11.61
C GLY A 69 -1.31 13.62 11.38
N GLU A 70 -0.70 14.17 10.32
CA GLU A 70 -0.74 15.60 10.02
C GLU A 70 -1.40 15.84 8.66
N ILE A 71 -2.51 16.61 8.68
CA ILE A 71 -3.26 16.96 7.48
C ILE A 71 -3.40 18.47 7.40
N THR A 72 -2.97 19.05 6.30
CA THR A 72 -3.22 20.44 5.93
C THR A 72 -4.03 20.46 4.64
N THR A 73 -5.31 20.79 4.76
CA THR A 73 -6.26 20.81 3.63
C THR A 73 -7.38 21.82 3.90
N LYS A 74 -8.04 22.29 2.85
CA LYS A 74 -9.32 23.02 2.90
C LYS A 74 -10.53 22.10 2.70
N ALA A 75 -10.31 20.82 2.42
CA ALA A 75 -11.36 19.83 2.22
C ALA A 75 -12.18 19.60 3.51
N ASP A 76 -13.48 19.36 3.35
CA ASP A 76 -14.34 18.89 4.43
C ASP A 76 -14.44 17.36 4.32
N VAL A 77 -13.77 16.65 5.23
CA VAL A 77 -13.54 15.21 5.13
C VAL A 77 -14.25 14.49 6.27
N ASP A 78 -15.19 13.62 5.89
CA ASP A 78 -15.86 12.70 6.84
C ASP A 78 -15.03 11.43 7.01
N TYR A 79 -14.08 11.48 7.95
CA TYR A 79 -13.18 10.37 8.25
C TYR A 79 -13.91 9.11 8.70
N GLU A 80 -14.98 9.24 9.49
CA GLU A 80 -15.72 8.08 9.98
C GLU A 80 -16.40 7.36 8.82
N LYS A 81 -17.05 8.10 7.92
CA LYS A 81 -17.67 7.53 6.74
C LYS A 81 -16.64 6.83 5.85
N ILE A 82 -15.49 7.46 5.60
CA ILE A 82 -14.41 6.87 4.79
C ILE A 82 -13.94 5.55 5.40
N VAL A 83 -13.59 5.53 6.68
CA VAL A 83 -13.14 4.31 7.38
C VAL A 83 -14.18 3.20 7.25
N ARG A 84 -15.46 3.52 7.50
CA ARG A 84 -16.54 2.52 7.44
C ARG A 84 -16.79 2.02 6.02
N ASP A 85 -16.74 2.90 5.02
CA ASP A 85 -16.89 2.52 3.61
C ASP A 85 -15.74 1.61 3.18
N THR A 86 -14.50 1.96 3.51
CA THR A 86 -13.32 1.14 3.20
C THR A 86 -13.42 -0.25 3.84
N CYS A 87 -13.76 -0.35 5.13
CA CYS A 87 -13.97 -1.64 5.80
C CYS A 87 -15.05 -2.48 5.11
N ARG A 88 -16.20 -1.87 4.75
CA ARG A 88 -17.29 -2.56 4.06
C ARG A 88 -16.87 -3.07 2.68
N ASN A 89 -16.12 -2.28 1.93
CA ASN A 89 -15.67 -2.63 0.58
C ASN A 89 -14.73 -3.86 0.58
N ILE A 90 -13.96 -4.04 1.65
CA ILE A 90 -13.06 -5.20 1.83
C ILE A 90 -13.84 -6.44 2.35
N GLY A 91 -15.07 -6.27 2.82
CA GLY A 91 -15.95 -7.35 3.27
C GLY A 91 -16.21 -7.40 4.78
N PHE A 92 -15.67 -6.46 5.57
CA PHE A 92 -15.92 -6.37 7.01
C PHE A 92 -17.31 -5.77 7.29
N THR A 93 -18.35 -6.60 7.15
CA THR A 93 -19.77 -6.21 7.28
C THR A 93 -20.52 -6.96 8.37
N SER A 94 -19.96 -8.04 8.91
CA SER A 94 -20.54 -8.79 10.03
C SER A 94 -20.20 -8.13 11.37
N ALA A 95 -21.08 -8.33 12.35
CA ALA A 95 -20.86 -7.90 13.74
C ALA A 95 -20.11 -8.94 14.59
N ASP A 96 -19.86 -10.11 14.02
CA ASP A 96 -19.23 -11.28 14.66
C ASP A 96 -17.70 -11.24 14.58
#